data_AF-A0A949ASA8-F1
#
_entry.id   AF-A0A949ASA8-F1
#
_cell.length_a   1.000
_cell.length_b   1.000
_cell.length_c   1.000
_cell.angle_alpha   90.00
_cell.angle_beta   90.00
_cell.angle_gamma   90.00
#
_symmetry.space_group_name_H-M   'P 1'
#
loop_
_entity.id
_entity.type
_entity.pdbx_description
1 polymer ?
#
loop_
_entity_poly.entity_id
_entity_poly.type
_entity_poly.pdbx_seq_one_letter_code
_entity_poly.pdbx_strand_id
1 'polypeptide(L)'
;MSPVQAQTLGNEYLTNFGEVAGYGEAGLPEIIGRIVKIALSLLGLIAVIIMITGGFVWMTSGGVPEKVTKAKKIISSGLIGLLIIVFAYAIVAFVMSKLSGVTGPGSGGPGGCTPSLCCGPGLRCDSEGSCNISDPSCTFPADSFRIKKIETTHDGLEQNYNQDVYLCSAVQPIFNHSVDGQTIEDLEAAGELRIETTEASPVSGNWQTRDGAIIFKHPDIFTENTSYEAFFPKAILDTQGKILQQCLAAGGCVTMGDYFIWNFTTGTTVDDIPPEITSTYPIFNLTDPNYPDQNISRKPSIEVSFSEAIDMTTVSDESNYPINTNIWLTQLDGSGGAEVEILANDIFEVDAKSKGFRIRLRDPNLLEPFTWYRVHVEGIQDLCLNAMDGVVEWEFQTNDQAPGINSQYPTGAQVCPDTDITVVFNTQMYDNLVRFEITGADTFTFEMRASELSAPYEKEVLGGTFKVADFSDPVNNHFRIFTFDPDNNLQSESDYQITVLTDLVIDQQGTLLSHTWNFTTATPENCLCSPWISYLQPAQGSKGECITLHGQCFKGTSAQPAEPIKL
;
A
#
# COMPACT_ATOMS: atom_id res chain seq x y z
N MET A 1 41.14 46.02 -27.29
CA MET A 1 40.13 45.04 -26.83
C MET A 1 40.85 43.72 -26.66
N SER A 2 41.01 43.25 -25.44
CA SER A 2 41.72 42.00 -25.16
C SER A 2 40.88 40.80 -25.62
N PRO A 3 41.51 39.69 -26.04
CA PRO A 3 40.81 38.47 -26.50
C PRO A 3 39.89 37.84 -25.44
N VAL A 4 39.97 38.29 -24.18
CA VAL A 4 39.15 37.83 -23.06
C VAL A 4 37.68 38.26 -23.20
N GLN A 5 37.41 39.44 -23.79
CA GLN A 5 36.03 39.96 -23.90
C GLN A 5 35.23 39.36 -25.07
N ALA A 6 35.88 38.68 -26.02
CA ALA A 6 35.21 37.96 -27.11
C ALA A 6 34.80 36.54 -26.70
N GLN A 7 35.51 35.92 -25.75
CA GLN A 7 35.17 34.59 -25.23
C GLN A 7 33.98 34.61 -24.25
N THR A 8 33.82 35.69 -23.47
CA THR A 8 32.69 35.82 -22.55
C THR A 8 31.35 35.96 -23.28
N LEU A 9 31.29 36.72 -24.38
CA LEU A 9 30.07 36.84 -25.19
C LEU A 9 29.70 35.50 -25.86
N GLY A 10 30.67 34.70 -26.32
CA GLY A 10 30.40 33.39 -26.91
C GLY A 10 29.83 32.36 -25.93
N ASN A 11 30.28 32.38 -24.67
CA ASN A 11 29.77 31.49 -23.64
C ASN A 11 28.34 31.85 -23.21
N GLU A 12 28.01 33.13 -23.11
CA GLU A 12 26.70 33.61 -22.65
C GLU A 12 25.55 33.27 -23.61
N TYR A 13 25.84 33.24 -24.93
CA TYR A 13 24.88 32.78 -25.94
C TYR A 13 24.77 31.25 -26.03
N LEU A 14 25.85 30.52 -25.75
CA LEU A 14 25.83 29.05 -25.72
C LEU A 14 25.14 28.50 -24.47
N THR A 15 25.28 29.16 -23.32
CA THR A 15 24.55 28.82 -22.09
C THR A 15 23.06 29.12 -22.22
N ASN A 16 22.68 30.26 -22.83
CA ASN A 16 21.27 30.56 -23.13
C ASN A 16 20.65 29.57 -24.13
N PHE A 17 21.42 29.09 -25.14
CA PHE A 17 20.94 28.02 -26.03
C PHE A 17 20.78 26.67 -25.29
N GLY A 18 21.69 26.36 -24.36
CA GLY A 18 21.62 25.17 -23.52
C GLY A 18 20.45 25.19 -22.53
N GLU A 19 20.10 26.35 -21.99
CA GLU A 19 18.99 26.56 -21.06
C GLU A 19 17.63 26.50 -21.77
N VAL A 20 17.50 27.14 -22.94
CA VAL A 20 16.28 27.06 -23.78
C VAL A 20 16.09 25.66 -24.41
N ALA A 21 17.17 24.91 -24.63
CA ALA A 21 17.11 23.52 -25.09
C ALA A 21 17.00 22.49 -23.95
N GLY A 22 17.02 22.94 -22.69
CA GLY A 22 16.85 22.10 -21.50
C GLY A 22 18.00 21.13 -21.23
N TYR A 23 19.25 21.55 -21.43
CA TYR A 23 20.46 20.78 -21.13
C TYR A 23 21.34 21.39 -20.03
N GLY A 24 20.85 22.40 -19.31
CA GLY A 24 21.50 22.93 -18.11
C GLY A 24 21.24 22.05 -16.91
N GLU A 25 22.30 21.39 -16.39
CA GLU A 25 22.36 20.62 -15.14
C GLU A 25 21.62 19.26 -15.05
N ALA A 26 21.35 18.59 -16.16
CA ALA A 26 20.86 17.20 -16.13
C ALA A 26 22.02 16.19 -16.01
N GLY A 27 21.87 15.17 -15.16
CA GLY A 27 22.85 14.08 -15.04
C GLY A 27 23.04 13.33 -16.35
N LEU A 28 24.22 12.72 -16.59
CA LEU A 28 24.52 11.96 -17.82
C LEU A 28 23.40 10.97 -18.23
N PRO A 29 22.76 10.21 -17.30
CA PRO A 29 21.66 9.30 -17.63
C PRO A 29 20.38 10.03 -18.09
N GLU A 30 20.11 11.22 -17.56
CA GLU A 30 18.94 12.02 -17.89
C GLU A 30 19.09 12.69 -19.26
N ILE A 31 20.30 13.18 -19.57
CA ILE A 31 20.65 13.66 -20.92
C ILE A 31 20.47 12.53 -21.95
N ILE A 32 20.95 11.33 -21.64
CA ILE A 32 20.79 10.15 -22.52
C ILE A 32 19.31 9.81 -22.68
N GLY A 33 18.53 9.79 -21.60
CA GLY A 33 17.09 9.53 -21.65
C GLY A 33 16.33 10.53 -22.51
N ARG A 34 16.67 11.83 -22.42
CA ARG A 34 16.06 12.90 -23.23
C ARG A 34 16.44 12.77 -24.71
N ILE A 35 17.71 12.46 -25.03
CA ILE A 35 18.15 12.21 -26.41
C ILE A 35 17.43 11.00 -27.01
N VAL A 36 17.30 9.90 -26.24
CA VAL A 36 16.59 8.70 -26.69
C VAL A 36 15.10 9.00 -26.93
N LYS A 37 14.45 9.77 -26.06
CA LYS A 37 13.04 10.17 -26.24
C LYS A 37 12.82 11.00 -27.51
N ILE A 38 13.73 11.93 -27.82
CA ILE A 38 13.69 12.74 -29.05
C ILE A 38 13.97 11.87 -30.29
N ALA A 39 14.90 10.92 -30.20
CA ALA A 39 15.18 10.00 -31.30
C ALA A 39 13.98 9.07 -31.58
N LEU A 40 13.32 8.55 -30.54
CA LEU A 40 12.16 7.68 -30.66
C LEU A 40 10.93 8.42 -31.24
N SER A 41 10.70 9.69 -30.87
CA SER A 41 9.61 10.47 -31.44
C SER A 41 9.81 10.74 -32.94
N LEU A 42 11.06 11.01 -33.36
CA LEU A 42 11.40 11.18 -34.77
C LEU A 42 11.23 9.87 -35.56
N LEU A 43 11.63 8.73 -35.00
CA LEU A 43 11.43 7.41 -35.63
C LEU A 43 9.95 7.04 -35.74
N GLY A 44 9.15 7.36 -34.73
CA GLY A 44 7.69 7.18 -34.76
C GLY A 44 7.04 7.98 -35.90
N LEU A 45 7.45 9.24 -36.08
CA LEU A 45 6.98 10.08 -37.18
C LEU A 45 7.34 9.50 -38.56
N ILE A 46 8.57 9.00 -38.72
CA ILE A 46 9.01 8.36 -39.97
C ILE A 46 8.19 7.09 -40.25
N ALA A 47 7.89 6.29 -39.22
CA ALA A 47 7.06 5.10 -39.36
C ALA A 47 5.65 5.44 -39.89
N VAL A 48 5.04 6.52 -39.39
CA VAL A 48 3.74 7.02 -39.87
C VAL A 48 3.82 7.43 -41.35
N ILE A 49 4.88 8.13 -41.76
CA ILE A 49 5.07 8.52 -43.18
C ILE A 49 5.19 7.29 -44.09
N ILE A 50 5.91 6.25 -43.67
CA ILE A 50 6.04 5.00 -44.42
C ILE A 50 4.69 4.29 -44.55
N MET A 51 3.87 4.30 -43.49
CA MET A 51 2.52 3.73 -43.52
C MET A 51 1.60 4.48 -44.48
N ILE A 52 1.65 5.82 -44.47
CA ILE A 52 0.87 6.66 -45.39
C ILE A 52 1.27 6.40 -46.85
N THR A 53 2.57 6.33 -47.15
CA THR A 53 3.04 6.06 -48.52
C THR A 53 2.67 4.65 -48.99
N GLY A 54 2.75 3.64 -48.11
CA GLY A 54 2.26 2.29 -48.39
C GLY A 54 0.75 2.26 -48.69
N GLY A 55 -0.05 2.97 -47.89
CA GLY A 55 -1.49 3.12 -48.10
C GLY A 55 -1.83 3.82 -49.41
N PHE A 56 -1.10 4.88 -49.77
CA PHE A 56 -1.31 5.59 -51.04
C PHE A 56 -1.01 4.71 -52.26
N VAL A 57 0.08 3.93 -52.24
CA VAL A 57 0.40 2.99 -53.32
C VAL A 57 -0.67 1.90 -53.42
N TRP A 58 -1.24 1.46 -52.30
CA TRP A 58 -2.32 0.47 -52.31
C TRP A 58 -3.60 1.04 -52.95
N MET A 59 -4.03 2.24 -52.55
CA MET A 59 -5.22 2.91 -53.10
C MET A 59 -5.08 3.22 -54.59
N THR A 60 -3.87 3.55 -55.05
CA THR A 60 -3.59 3.87 -56.47
C THR A 60 -3.21 2.66 -57.33
N SER A 61 -3.26 1.43 -56.77
CA SER A 61 -2.86 0.21 -57.49
C SER A 61 -3.84 -0.24 -58.56
N GLY A 62 -5.11 0.19 -58.52
CA GLY A 62 -6.12 -0.11 -59.56
C GLY A 62 -6.31 -1.61 -59.86
N GLY A 63 -5.99 -2.49 -58.91
CA GLY A 63 -6.08 -3.94 -59.08
C GLY A 63 -4.86 -4.62 -59.72
N VAL A 64 -3.80 -3.91 -60.07
CA VAL A 64 -2.57 -4.51 -60.63
C VAL A 64 -1.84 -5.33 -59.54
N PRO A 65 -1.68 -6.67 -59.69
CA PRO A 65 -1.19 -7.54 -58.62
C PRO A 65 0.21 -7.17 -58.10
N GLU A 66 1.10 -6.73 -58.99
CA GLU A 66 2.47 -6.34 -58.65
C GLU A 66 2.51 -5.11 -57.73
N LYS A 67 1.66 -4.11 -58.00
CA LYS A 67 1.59 -2.87 -57.20
C LYS A 67 0.96 -3.13 -55.84
N VAL A 68 -0.06 -3.98 -55.77
CA VAL A 68 -0.68 -4.41 -54.50
C VAL A 68 0.34 -5.17 -53.64
N THR A 69 1.11 -6.07 -54.24
CA THR A 69 2.14 -6.82 -53.53
C THR A 69 3.24 -5.90 -52.98
N LYS A 70 3.66 -4.90 -53.79
CA LYS A 70 4.61 -3.87 -53.36
C LYS A 70 4.07 -3.03 -52.20
N ALA A 71 2.80 -2.60 -52.26
CA ALA A 71 2.16 -1.82 -51.21
C ALA A 71 2.07 -2.61 -49.89
N LYS A 72 1.64 -3.87 -49.95
CA LYS A 72 1.60 -4.77 -48.79
C LYS A 72 2.97 -4.97 -48.16
N LYS A 73 4.03 -5.08 -48.98
CA LYS A 73 5.40 -5.18 -48.48
C LYS A 73 5.82 -3.93 -47.69
N ILE A 74 5.54 -2.74 -48.21
CA ILE A 74 5.84 -1.45 -47.55
C ILE A 74 5.11 -1.34 -46.21
N ILE A 75 3.81 -1.65 -46.18
CA ILE A 75 3.00 -1.62 -44.95
C ILE A 75 3.50 -2.65 -43.94
N SER A 76 3.80 -3.87 -44.37
CA SER A 76 4.33 -4.92 -43.46
C SER A 76 5.68 -4.55 -42.85
N SER A 77 6.59 -3.92 -43.63
CA SER A 77 7.86 -3.44 -43.09
C SER A 77 7.69 -2.26 -42.12
N GLY A 78 6.72 -1.37 -42.37
CA GLY A 78 6.39 -0.28 -41.45
C GLY A 78 5.83 -0.79 -40.12
N LEU A 79 4.94 -1.78 -40.18
CA LEU A 79 4.36 -2.40 -38.98
C LEU A 79 5.41 -3.11 -38.11
N ILE A 80 6.32 -3.87 -38.74
CA ILE A 80 7.42 -4.54 -38.01
C ILE A 80 8.34 -3.50 -37.36
N GLY A 81 8.66 -2.40 -38.06
CA GLY A 81 9.46 -1.31 -37.51
C GLY A 81 8.79 -0.63 -36.31
N LEU A 82 7.49 -0.36 -36.39
CA LEU A 82 6.72 0.21 -35.28
C LEU A 82 6.71 -0.73 -34.06
N LEU A 83 6.52 -2.02 -34.31
CA LEU A 83 6.47 -3.04 -33.26
C LEU A 83 7.82 -3.12 -32.52
N ILE A 84 8.95 -3.06 -33.24
CA ILE A 84 10.29 -3.01 -32.64
C ILE A 84 10.46 -1.76 -31.76
N ILE A 85 9.98 -0.59 -32.19
CA ILE A 85 10.07 0.66 -31.42
C ILE A 85 9.30 0.55 -30.08
N VAL A 86 8.09 -0.03 -30.12
CA VAL A 86 7.27 -0.23 -28.91
C VAL A 86 7.94 -1.21 -27.95
N PHE A 87 8.47 -2.33 -28.45
CA PHE A 87 9.19 -3.29 -27.60
C PHE A 87 10.50 -2.73 -27.04
N ALA A 88 11.23 -1.93 -27.82
CA ALA A 88 12.43 -1.26 -27.34
C ALA A 88 12.13 -0.31 -26.19
N TYR A 89 11.02 0.44 -26.26
CA TYR A 89 10.57 1.30 -25.17
C TYR A 89 10.21 0.49 -23.92
N ALA A 90 9.45 -0.60 -24.08
CA ALA A 90 9.07 -1.48 -22.97
C ALA A 90 10.30 -2.11 -22.28
N ILE A 91 11.31 -2.54 -23.04
CA ILE A 91 12.55 -3.10 -22.49
C ILE A 91 13.35 -2.02 -21.76
N VAL A 92 13.49 -0.82 -22.32
CA VAL A 92 14.19 0.29 -21.65
C VAL A 92 13.46 0.68 -20.36
N ALA A 93 12.13 0.78 -20.38
CA ALA A 93 11.33 1.07 -19.18
C ALA A 93 11.48 -0.03 -18.11
N PHE A 94 11.52 -1.30 -18.53
CA PHE A 94 11.75 -2.43 -17.63
C PHE A 94 13.17 -2.44 -17.03
N VAL A 95 14.19 -2.13 -17.83
CA VAL A 95 15.57 -2.05 -17.33
C VAL A 95 15.73 -0.85 -16.40
N MET A 96 15.13 0.30 -16.74
CA MET A 96 15.15 1.48 -15.89
C MET A 96 14.42 1.24 -14.57
N SER A 97 13.27 0.55 -14.56
CA SER A 97 12.56 0.23 -13.30
C SER A 97 13.35 -0.74 -12.42
N LYS A 98 14.16 -1.63 -13.01
CA LYS A 98 15.07 -2.53 -12.27
C LYS A 98 16.33 -1.84 -11.78
N LEU A 99 16.80 -0.79 -12.46
CA LEU A 99 17.94 0.02 -12.03
C LEU A 99 17.53 1.07 -10.99
N SER A 100 16.36 1.70 -11.11
CA SER A 100 15.81 2.62 -10.11
C SER A 100 15.39 1.94 -8.81
N GLY A 101 15.20 0.61 -8.83
CA GLY A 101 15.04 -0.20 -7.62
C GLY A 101 16.36 -0.54 -6.89
N VAL A 102 17.52 -0.25 -7.49
CA VAL A 102 18.86 -0.52 -6.92
C VAL A 102 19.67 0.77 -6.71
N THR A 103 19.25 1.89 -7.29
CA THR A 103 19.75 3.23 -6.97
C THR A 103 18.59 4.09 -6.50
N GLY A 104 18.36 4.15 -5.18
CA GLY A 104 17.42 5.10 -4.60
C GLY A 104 17.77 6.54 -5.02
N PRO A 105 16.79 7.47 -5.04
CA PRO A 105 17.02 8.85 -5.41
C PRO A 105 18.00 9.47 -4.40
N GLY A 106 19.27 9.56 -4.81
CA GLY A 106 20.30 10.32 -4.14
C GLY A 106 19.95 11.80 -4.23
N SER A 107 19.72 12.38 -3.05
CA SER A 107 19.55 13.79 -2.75
C SER A 107 20.68 14.67 -3.30
N GLY A 108 20.32 15.87 -3.77
CA GLY A 108 21.25 16.99 -3.96
C GLY A 108 20.52 18.33 -4.04
N GLY A 109 20.40 19.05 -2.91
CA GLY A 109 19.85 20.41 -2.84
C GLY A 109 19.22 20.74 -1.47
N PRO A 110 19.38 21.95 -0.90
CA PRO A 110 19.76 22.14 0.50
C PRO A 110 18.57 22.25 1.47
N GLY A 111 18.53 21.36 2.45
CA GLY A 111 18.07 21.67 3.81
C GLY A 111 18.53 20.57 4.73
N GLY A 112 19.24 20.99 5.77
CA GLY A 112 20.03 20.11 6.61
C GLY A 112 19.13 19.20 7.45
N CYS A 113 19.42 17.91 7.47
CA CYS A 113 18.90 16.98 8.45
C CYS A 113 19.81 16.94 9.71
N THR A 114 19.30 16.52 10.86
CA THR A 114 20.07 16.59 12.13
C THR A 114 21.24 15.59 12.12
N PRO A 115 22.47 16.01 12.52
CA PRO A 115 23.63 15.13 12.47
C PRO A 115 23.38 13.78 13.14
N SER A 116 23.79 12.69 12.49
CA SER A 116 23.63 11.31 12.95
C SER A 116 22.21 10.71 12.90
N LEU A 117 21.18 11.41 12.39
CA LEU A 117 19.85 10.85 12.16
C LEU A 117 19.78 10.10 10.82
N CYS A 118 18.95 9.05 10.73
CA CYS A 118 18.64 8.40 9.44
C CYS A 118 17.80 9.34 8.57
N CYS A 119 18.19 9.45 7.30
CA CYS A 119 17.56 10.34 6.33
C CYS A 119 17.16 9.63 5.03
N GLY A 120 17.40 8.32 4.96
CA GLY A 120 17.02 7.42 3.88
C GLY A 120 17.39 5.98 4.24
N PRO A 121 16.87 4.96 3.52
CA PRO A 121 17.30 3.58 3.73
C PRO A 121 18.78 3.47 3.36
N GLY A 122 19.60 3.05 4.31
CA GLY A 122 21.05 2.98 4.16
C GLY A 122 21.76 4.34 4.26
N LEU A 123 21.11 5.43 4.69
CA LEU A 123 21.67 6.79 4.68
C LEU A 123 21.48 7.57 6.00
N ARG A 124 22.52 8.31 6.41
CA ARG A 124 22.54 9.24 7.56
C ARG A 124 22.99 10.65 7.20
N CYS A 125 22.59 11.56 8.06
CA CYS A 125 23.02 12.95 8.07
C CYS A 125 24.45 13.10 8.56
N ASP A 126 25.28 13.80 7.78
CA ASP A 126 26.59 14.26 8.23
C ASP A 126 26.49 15.42 9.23
N SER A 127 27.64 15.88 9.74
CA SER A 127 27.72 17.01 10.68
C SER A 127 27.31 18.35 10.07
N GLU A 128 27.18 18.42 8.75
CA GLU A 128 26.76 19.60 7.99
C GLU A 128 25.27 19.51 7.57
N GLY A 129 24.60 18.42 7.97
CA GLY A 129 23.19 18.13 7.73
C GLY A 129 22.88 17.57 6.35
N SER A 130 23.87 17.11 5.58
CA SER A 130 23.62 16.46 4.30
C SER A 130 23.32 14.97 4.46
N CYS A 131 22.31 14.47 3.73
CA CYS A 131 21.95 13.06 3.72
C CYS A 131 22.82 12.26 2.75
N ASN A 132 24.05 11.93 3.16
CA ASN A 132 25.06 11.36 2.26
C ASN A 132 25.94 10.28 2.90
N ILE A 133 25.80 10.02 4.20
CA ILE A 133 26.59 8.98 4.87
C ILE A 133 25.94 7.63 4.61
N SER A 134 26.59 6.77 3.84
CA SER A 134 26.17 5.37 3.70
C SER A 134 26.28 4.67 5.06
N ASP A 135 25.14 4.36 5.66
CA ASP A 135 25.04 3.60 6.89
C ASP A 135 24.02 2.47 6.71
N PRO A 136 24.46 1.23 6.45
CA PRO A 136 23.58 0.07 6.28
C PRO A 136 22.70 -0.22 7.51
N SER A 137 23.05 0.32 8.68
CA SER A 137 22.23 0.21 9.89
C SER A 137 21.07 1.22 9.92
N CYS A 138 21.05 2.20 9.02
CA CYS A 138 19.89 3.07 8.83
C CYS A 138 18.80 2.39 8.03
N THR A 139 18.06 1.55 8.73
CA THR A 139 16.72 1.15 8.35
C THR A 139 15.76 2.13 8.99
N PHE A 140 14.76 2.63 8.26
CA PHE A 140 13.69 3.36 8.94
C PHE A 140 13.00 2.41 9.92
N PRO A 141 12.73 2.85 11.17
CA PRO A 141 11.87 2.09 12.06
C PRO A 141 10.56 1.80 11.34
N ALA A 142 10.05 0.57 11.48
CA ALA A 142 8.79 0.18 10.84
C ALA A 142 7.61 1.09 11.26
N ASP A 143 7.72 1.63 12.47
CA ASP A 143 6.84 2.56 13.17
C ASP A 143 7.21 4.05 12.97
N SER A 144 7.88 4.38 11.85
CA SER A 144 8.17 5.77 11.48
C SER A 144 6.90 6.48 11.01
N PHE A 145 6.66 7.70 11.51
CA PHE A 145 5.53 8.51 11.10
C PHE A 145 5.70 9.00 9.65
N ARG A 146 4.70 8.74 8.81
CA ARG A 146 4.75 8.92 7.36
C ARG A 146 3.39 9.23 6.75
N ILE A 147 3.40 9.95 5.63
CA ILE A 147 2.26 10.02 4.72
C ILE A 147 2.21 8.69 3.96
N LYS A 148 1.12 7.93 4.15
CA LYS A 148 0.85 6.68 3.44
C LYS A 148 0.36 6.95 2.02
N LYS A 149 -0.56 7.90 1.86
CA LYS A 149 -1.22 8.23 0.60
C LYS A 149 -1.67 9.68 0.63
N ILE A 150 -1.88 10.27 -0.54
CA ILE A 150 -2.64 11.52 -0.70
C ILE A 150 -3.80 11.20 -1.63
N GLU A 151 -5.02 11.41 -1.14
CA GLU A 151 -6.24 11.21 -1.91
C GLU A 151 -6.69 12.53 -2.53
N THR A 152 -7.12 12.42 -3.78
CA THR A 152 -7.75 13.46 -4.60
C THR A 152 -8.80 12.77 -5.47
N THR A 153 -9.73 13.54 -6.03
CA THR A 153 -10.61 13.08 -7.11
C THR A 153 -9.94 13.35 -8.45
N HIS A 154 -9.92 12.38 -9.37
CA HIS A 154 -9.16 12.47 -10.64
C HIS A 154 -9.65 11.48 -11.72
N ASP A 155 -9.41 11.77 -13.02
CA ASP A 155 -9.78 10.88 -14.17
C ASP A 155 -8.74 9.78 -14.48
N GLY A 156 -7.89 9.46 -13.52
CA GLY A 156 -6.67 8.67 -13.75
C GLY A 156 -6.79 7.21 -13.35
N LEU A 157 -5.92 6.37 -13.90
CA LEU A 157 -5.63 5.07 -13.29
C LEU A 157 -5.09 5.28 -11.87
N GLU A 158 -5.34 4.33 -10.96
CA GLU A 158 -4.86 4.34 -9.56
C GLU A 158 -3.32 4.40 -9.38
N GLN A 159 -2.53 4.60 -10.43
CA GLN A 159 -1.09 4.83 -10.32
C GLN A 159 -0.71 6.31 -10.54
N ASN A 160 -1.66 7.15 -10.95
CA ASN A 160 -1.47 8.55 -11.34
C ASN A 160 -2.39 9.50 -10.55
N TYR A 161 -2.52 9.31 -9.23
CA TYR A 161 -3.35 10.17 -8.36
C TYR A 161 -2.95 11.66 -8.39
N ASN A 162 -1.78 11.97 -8.94
CA ASN A 162 -1.29 13.33 -9.08
C ASN A 162 -1.49 13.92 -10.49
N GLN A 163 -2.21 13.24 -11.38
CA GLN A 163 -2.51 13.71 -12.74
C GLN A 163 -4.02 13.84 -12.93
N ASP A 164 -4.42 14.82 -13.74
CA ASP A 164 -5.83 15.10 -14.06
C ASP A 164 -6.73 15.19 -12.81
N VAL A 165 -6.20 15.82 -11.75
CA VAL A 165 -6.97 16.12 -10.54
C VAL A 165 -8.14 17.03 -10.90
N TYR A 166 -9.33 16.69 -10.41
CA TYR A 166 -10.54 17.45 -10.66
C TYR A 166 -10.50 18.80 -9.95
N LEU A 167 -11.11 19.81 -10.59
CA LEU A 167 -10.97 21.20 -10.14
C LEU A 167 -11.58 21.43 -8.74
N CYS A 168 -12.61 20.66 -8.38
CA CYS A 168 -13.28 20.73 -7.08
C CYS A 168 -12.57 19.96 -5.96
N SER A 169 -11.58 19.13 -6.29
CA SER A 169 -11.03 18.14 -5.36
C SER A 169 -10.37 18.80 -4.16
N ALA A 170 -10.77 18.42 -2.95
CA ALA A 170 -9.93 18.58 -1.77
C ALA A 170 -8.64 17.76 -1.92
N VAL A 171 -7.59 18.12 -1.17
CA VAL A 171 -6.33 17.35 -1.10
C VAL A 171 -6.24 16.74 0.29
N GLN A 172 -6.28 15.40 0.37
CA GLN A 172 -6.39 14.67 1.64
C GLN A 172 -5.20 13.70 1.85
N PRO A 173 -4.10 14.15 2.48
CA PRO A 173 -3.07 13.25 2.98
C PRO A 173 -3.59 12.33 4.08
N ILE A 174 -3.33 11.03 3.93
CA ILE A 174 -3.57 9.97 4.91
C ILE A 174 -2.23 9.53 5.47
N PHE A 175 -2.11 9.53 6.79
CA PHE A 175 -0.93 9.16 7.54
C PHE A 175 -1.06 7.75 8.14
N ASN A 176 0.05 7.17 8.56
CA ASN A 176 0.01 5.91 9.30
C ASN A 176 -0.34 6.07 10.78
N HIS A 177 -0.20 7.28 11.35
CA HIS A 177 -0.49 7.58 12.76
C HIS A 177 -1.45 8.77 12.83
N SER A 178 -2.12 8.90 13.98
CA SER A 178 -2.90 10.09 14.34
C SER A 178 -2.03 11.35 14.32
N VAL A 179 -2.46 12.37 13.58
CA VAL A 179 -1.78 13.65 13.44
C VAL A 179 -2.12 14.57 14.61
N ASP A 180 -1.13 15.29 15.14
CA ASP A 180 -1.36 16.32 16.15
C ASP A 180 -2.00 17.57 15.51
N GLY A 181 -3.26 17.83 15.84
CA GLY A 181 -4.04 18.94 15.27
C GLY A 181 -3.44 20.33 15.55
N GLN A 182 -2.85 20.54 16.73
CA GLN A 182 -2.24 21.82 17.09
C GLN A 182 -1.05 22.14 16.19
N THR A 183 -0.21 21.14 15.90
CA THR A 183 0.91 21.30 14.98
C THR A 183 0.45 21.71 13.58
N ILE A 184 -0.70 21.20 13.11
CA ILE A 184 -1.28 21.59 11.81
C ILE A 184 -1.73 23.04 11.82
N GLU A 185 -2.46 23.48 12.85
CA GLU A 185 -2.89 24.88 13.00
C GLU A 185 -1.71 25.86 13.03
N ASP A 186 -0.65 25.51 13.76
CA ASP A 186 0.55 26.33 13.90
C ASP A 186 1.31 26.46 12.56
N LEU A 187 1.45 25.34 11.82
CA LEU A 187 2.11 25.32 10.51
C LEU A 187 1.30 26.02 9.42
N GLU A 188 -0.03 25.90 9.46
CA GLU A 188 -0.93 26.64 8.57
C GLU A 188 -0.82 28.15 8.83
N ALA A 189 -0.88 28.57 10.10
CA ALA A 189 -0.77 29.98 10.47
C ALA A 189 0.60 30.60 10.11
N ALA A 190 1.65 29.77 10.10
CA ALA A 190 2.98 30.17 9.65
C ALA A 190 3.15 30.19 8.11
N GLY A 191 2.18 29.67 7.35
CA GLY A 191 2.29 29.52 5.89
C GLY A 191 3.24 28.40 5.44
N GLU A 192 3.60 27.50 6.36
CA GLU A 192 4.51 26.39 6.12
C GLU A 192 3.77 25.21 5.45
N LEU A 193 2.56 24.90 5.93
CA LEU A 193 1.66 23.93 5.32
C LEU A 193 0.76 24.64 4.30
N ARG A 194 0.99 24.41 3.01
CA ARG A 194 0.33 25.17 1.93
C ARG A 194 0.25 24.41 0.61
N ILE A 195 -0.58 24.93 -0.29
CA ILE A 195 -0.60 24.54 -1.71
C ILE A 195 -0.38 25.80 -2.55
N GLU A 196 0.50 25.72 -3.54
CA GLU A 196 0.76 26.81 -4.49
C GLU A 196 0.91 26.28 -5.91
N THR A 197 0.72 27.13 -6.92
CA THR A 197 1.10 26.81 -8.29
C THR A 197 2.62 26.72 -8.40
N THR A 198 3.16 26.09 -9.44
CA THR A 198 4.61 26.10 -9.73
C THR A 198 5.21 27.49 -10.00
N GLU A 199 4.37 28.53 -10.16
CA GLU A 199 4.77 29.94 -10.24
C GLU A 199 4.70 30.66 -8.87
N ALA A 200 4.65 29.90 -7.77
CA ALA A 200 4.58 30.38 -6.38
C ALA A 200 3.36 31.28 -6.06
N SER A 201 2.23 31.05 -6.75
CA SER A 201 0.93 31.65 -6.38
C SER A 201 0.18 30.75 -5.41
N PRO A 202 -0.07 31.17 -4.15
CA PRO A 202 -0.73 30.34 -3.14
C PRO A 202 -2.21 30.12 -3.47
N VAL A 203 -2.70 28.93 -3.15
CA VAL A 203 -4.12 28.58 -3.20
C VAL A 203 -4.76 28.92 -1.86
N SER A 204 -5.83 29.71 -1.88
CA SER A 204 -6.60 29.98 -0.68
C SER A 204 -7.39 28.74 -0.27
N GLY A 205 -7.36 28.42 1.02
CA GLY A 205 -8.10 27.31 1.59
C GLY A 205 -7.82 27.19 3.08
N ASN A 206 -8.34 26.14 3.69
CA ASN A 206 -8.15 25.82 5.09
C ASN A 206 -7.80 24.35 5.27
N TRP A 207 -6.93 24.05 6.22
CA TRP A 207 -6.62 22.69 6.62
C TRP A 207 -7.52 22.22 7.75
N GLN A 208 -7.91 20.94 7.73
CA GLN A 208 -8.71 20.31 8.79
C GLN A 208 -8.09 18.97 9.16
N THR A 209 -7.93 18.71 10.46
CA THR A 209 -7.35 17.45 10.96
C THR A 209 -8.44 16.47 11.36
N ARG A 210 -8.30 15.20 10.97
CA ARG A 210 -9.19 14.08 11.28
C ARG A 210 -8.35 12.84 11.60
N ASP A 211 -7.84 12.78 12.82
CA ASP A 211 -6.99 11.70 13.32
C ASP A 211 -5.83 11.37 12.36
N GLY A 212 -5.86 10.22 11.68
CA GLY A 212 -4.87 9.82 10.68
C GLY A 212 -4.95 10.55 9.34
N ALA A 213 -5.73 11.63 9.19
CA ALA A 213 -5.83 12.40 7.96
C ALA A 213 -5.79 13.92 8.21
N ILE A 214 -5.29 14.67 7.22
CA ILE A 214 -5.54 16.11 7.11
C ILE A 214 -6.21 16.38 5.76
N ILE A 215 -7.03 17.43 5.68
CA ILE A 215 -7.81 17.76 4.50
C ILE A 215 -7.62 19.24 4.20
N PHE A 216 -7.11 19.57 3.01
CA PHE A 216 -7.14 20.92 2.49
C PHE A 216 -8.42 21.14 1.68
N LYS A 217 -9.23 22.09 2.12
CA LYS A 217 -10.41 22.55 1.38
C LYS A 217 -10.17 23.96 0.84
N HIS A 218 -10.41 24.15 -0.45
CA HIS A 218 -10.41 25.48 -1.06
C HIS A 218 -11.86 25.94 -1.33
N PRO A 219 -12.21 27.22 -1.09
CA PRO A 219 -13.56 27.72 -1.30
C PRO A 219 -13.91 27.90 -2.80
N ASP A 220 -12.89 28.01 -3.65
CA ASP A 220 -13.05 28.11 -5.10
C ASP A 220 -12.90 26.73 -5.74
N ILE A 221 -12.43 26.67 -6.98
CA ILE A 221 -11.93 25.47 -7.64
C ILE A 221 -10.49 25.71 -8.09
N PHE A 222 -9.69 24.66 -8.25
CA PHE A 222 -8.40 24.80 -8.90
C PHE A 222 -8.55 25.32 -10.34
N THR A 223 -7.50 25.95 -10.84
CA THR A 223 -7.39 26.41 -12.22
C THR A 223 -7.17 25.20 -13.13
N GLU A 224 -7.81 25.19 -14.30
CA GLU A 224 -7.65 24.13 -15.30
C GLU A 224 -6.20 24.01 -15.80
N ASN A 225 -5.78 22.78 -16.14
CA ASN A 225 -4.49 22.46 -16.77
C ASN A 225 -3.28 23.11 -16.07
N THR A 226 -3.32 23.20 -14.74
CA THR A 226 -2.34 23.92 -13.94
C THR A 226 -1.56 22.95 -13.06
N SER A 227 -0.26 23.21 -12.92
CA SER A 227 0.62 22.46 -12.02
C SER A 227 0.67 23.10 -10.64
N TYR A 228 0.51 22.27 -9.62
CA TYR A 228 0.51 22.64 -8.21
C TYR A 228 1.54 21.84 -7.42
N GLU A 229 1.99 22.45 -6.34
CA GLU A 229 2.92 21.90 -5.35
C GLU A 229 2.26 22.01 -3.97
N ALA A 230 2.02 20.85 -3.33
CA ALA A 230 1.56 20.77 -1.95
C ALA A 230 2.75 20.56 -1.02
N PHE A 231 2.97 21.49 -0.11
CA PHE A 231 4.10 21.51 0.82
C PHE A 231 3.69 20.93 2.16
N PHE A 232 4.24 19.78 2.52
CA PHE A 232 4.07 19.13 3.82
C PHE A 232 5.34 19.28 4.65
N PRO A 233 5.35 20.13 5.69
CA PRO A 233 6.50 20.29 6.56
C PRO A 233 6.86 18.97 7.27
N LYS A 234 8.15 18.64 7.33
CA LYS A 234 8.66 17.53 8.15
C LYS A 234 8.42 17.74 9.65
N ALA A 235 8.14 18.99 10.03
CA ALA A 235 7.78 19.38 11.38
C ALA A 235 6.37 18.94 11.81
N ILE A 236 5.53 18.41 10.90
CA ILE A 236 4.25 17.78 11.28
C ILE A 236 4.55 16.67 12.29
N LEU A 237 3.81 16.69 13.40
CA LEU A 237 3.92 15.72 14.49
C LEU A 237 2.73 14.77 14.48
N ASP A 238 2.98 13.53 14.87
CA ASP A 238 1.91 12.65 15.35
C ASP A 238 1.54 12.99 16.81
N THR A 239 0.46 12.39 17.32
CA THR A 239 0.00 12.58 18.71
C THR A 239 0.99 12.08 19.78
N GLN A 240 2.03 11.35 19.38
CA GLN A 240 3.12 10.88 20.24
C GLN A 240 4.38 11.77 20.15
N GLY A 241 4.35 12.83 19.34
CA GLY A 241 5.46 13.75 19.12
C GLY A 241 6.52 13.25 18.14
N LYS A 242 6.23 12.24 17.32
CA LYS A 242 7.11 11.80 16.23
C LYS A 242 6.98 12.75 15.05
N ILE A 243 8.11 13.18 14.51
CA ILE A 243 8.19 14.02 13.31
C ILE A 243 7.87 13.21 12.05
N LEU A 244 7.35 13.86 11.02
CA LEU A 244 7.10 13.26 9.72
C LEU A 244 8.42 12.91 9.02
N GLN A 245 8.66 11.62 8.78
CA GLN A 245 9.93 11.13 8.25
C GLN A 245 9.86 10.69 6.78
N GLN A 246 8.66 10.41 6.26
CA GLN A 246 8.51 9.90 4.89
C GLN A 246 7.18 10.32 4.25
N CYS A 247 7.17 10.29 2.92
CA CYS A 247 5.98 10.47 2.10
C CYS A 247 5.97 9.41 0.99
N LEU A 248 5.03 8.47 1.09
CA LEU A 248 4.88 7.31 0.20
C LEU A 248 3.69 7.46 -0.75
N ALA A 249 3.21 8.69 -0.94
CA ALA A 249 2.08 8.96 -1.81
C ALA A 249 2.38 8.56 -3.27
N ALA A 250 1.36 8.04 -3.94
CA ALA A 250 1.43 7.76 -5.37
C ALA A 250 1.64 9.05 -6.17
N GLY A 251 2.34 8.95 -7.30
CA GLY A 251 2.95 10.10 -7.98
C GLY A 251 4.28 10.56 -7.38
N GLY A 252 4.62 10.08 -6.17
CA GLY A 252 5.86 10.37 -5.46
C GLY A 252 5.84 11.73 -4.78
N CYS A 253 6.64 11.86 -3.72
CA CYS A 253 6.90 13.14 -3.07
C CYS A 253 8.37 13.50 -3.26
N VAL A 254 8.66 14.75 -3.61
CA VAL A 254 10.01 15.28 -3.66
C VAL A 254 10.39 15.78 -2.27
N THR A 255 11.55 15.37 -1.78
CA THR A 255 12.07 15.94 -0.53
C THR A 255 12.91 17.17 -0.86
N MET A 256 12.48 18.34 -0.39
CA MET A 256 13.21 19.58 -0.58
C MET A 256 13.22 20.38 0.72
N GLY A 257 14.41 20.61 1.24
CA GLY A 257 14.60 21.27 2.52
C GLY A 257 13.82 20.61 3.66
N ASP A 258 13.01 21.39 4.35
CA ASP A 258 12.17 20.97 5.47
C ASP A 258 10.80 20.43 5.05
N TYR A 259 10.60 20.14 3.75
CA TYR A 259 9.31 19.69 3.22
C TYR A 259 9.40 18.35 2.49
N PHE A 260 8.28 17.63 2.53
CA PHE A 260 7.85 16.75 1.46
C PHE A 260 6.92 17.54 0.54
N ILE A 261 7.26 17.63 -0.73
CA ILE A 261 6.48 18.34 -1.74
C ILE A 261 5.80 17.30 -2.63
N TRP A 262 4.48 17.35 -2.70
CA TRP A 262 3.71 16.52 -3.62
C TRP A 262 3.22 17.37 -4.80
N ASN A 263 3.61 16.98 -6.00
CA ASN A 263 3.31 17.71 -7.22
C ASN A 263 2.14 17.07 -7.92
N PHE A 264 1.12 17.87 -8.25
CA PHE A 264 -0.04 17.41 -9.01
C PHE A 264 -0.45 18.38 -10.11
N THR A 265 -1.16 17.87 -11.10
CA THR A 265 -1.71 18.66 -12.21
C THR A 265 -3.20 18.50 -12.27
N THR A 266 -3.91 19.60 -12.56
CA THR A 266 -5.35 19.59 -12.74
C THR A 266 -5.76 19.37 -14.20
N GLY A 267 -6.90 18.74 -14.38
CA GLY A 267 -7.52 18.56 -15.70
C GLY A 267 -8.41 19.74 -16.10
N THR A 268 -9.56 19.41 -16.68
CA THR A 268 -10.64 20.38 -17.04
C THR A 268 -12.00 19.98 -16.47
N THR A 269 -12.03 18.91 -15.68
CA THR A 269 -13.24 18.23 -15.23
C THR A 269 -13.53 18.54 -13.77
N VAL A 270 -14.81 18.50 -13.44
CA VAL A 270 -15.35 18.62 -12.09
C VAL A 270 -16.12 17.33 -11.85
N ASP A 271 -16.03 16.77 -10.64
CA ASP A 271 -16.87 15.63 -10.27
C ASP A 271 -18.29 16.07 -9.97
N ASP A 272 -19.26 15.33 -10.50
CA ASP A 272 -20.67 15.43 -10.16
C ASP A 272 -21.29 14.07 -9.80
N ILE A 273 -20.46 13.04 -9.63
CA ILE A 273 -20.88 11.69 -9.30
C ILE A 273 -20.78 11.49 -7.78
N PRO A 274 -21.89 11.16 -7.10
CA PRO A 274 -21.85 10.81 -5.69
C PRO A 274 -21.05 9.54 -5.39
N PRO A 275 -20.39 9.46 -4.22
CA PRO A 275 -19.72 8.25 -3.80
C PRO A 275 -20.74 7.15 -3.45
N GLU A 276 -20.54 5.94 -3.97
CA GLU A 276 -21.38 4.78 -3.69
C GLU A 276 -20.62 3.75 -2.83
N ILE A 277 -21.28 3.15 -1.84
CA ILE A 277 -20.69 2.07 -1.05
C ILE A 277 -20.48 0.83 -1.94
N THR A 278 -19.22 0.41 -2.10
CA THR A 278 -18.83 -0.74 -2.93
C THR A 278 -18.67 -2.02 -2.13
N SER A 279 -18.30 -1.91 -0.86
CA SER A 279 -18.16 -3.06 0.04
C SER A 279 -18.20 -2.63 1.50
N THR A 280 -18.63 -3.54 2.38
CA THR A 280 -18.63 -3.34 3.82
C THR A 280 -18.13 -4.57 4.57
N TYR A 281 -17.66 -4.35 5.78
CA TYR A 281 -17.55 -5.36 6.81
C TYR A 281 -18.20 -4.84 8.11
N PRO A 282 -19.02 -5.61 8.84
CA PRO A 282 -19.66 -6.87 8.42
C PRO A 282 -20.34 -6.77 7.06
N ILE A 283 -20.41 -7.89 6.34
CA ILE A 283 -20.78 -7.90 4.92
C ILE A 283 -22.22 -7.40 4.75
N PHE A 284 -22.41 -6.45 3.84
CA PHE A 284 -23.71 -6.05 3.32
C PHE A 284 -23.90 -6.62 1.92
N ASN A 285 -24.62 -7.74 1.81
CA ASN A 285 -24.95 -8.34 0.53
C ASN A 285 -26.27 -9.10 0.61
N LEU A 286 -27.34 -8.49 0.12
CA LEU A 286 -28.68 -9.08 0.10
C LEU A 286 -28.78 -10.36 -0.75
N THR A 287 -27.79 -10.65 -1.59
CA THR A 287 -27.74 -11.88 -2.40
C THR A 287 -26.94 -13.02 -1.74
N ASP A 288 -26.20 -12.73 -0.67
CA ASP A 288 -25.46 -13.74 0.09
C ASP A 288 -26.44 -14.55 0.97
N PRO A 289 -26.51 -15.89 0.83
CA PRO A 289 -27.36 -16.72 1.68
C PRO A 289 -26.97 -16.69 3.16
N ASN A 290 -25.77 -16.21 3.51
CA ASN A 290 -25.29 -16.07 4.88
C ASN A 290 -25.49 -14.66 5.44
N TYR A 291 -26.09 -13.73 4.69
CA TYR A 291 -26.46 -12.41 5.19
C TYR A 291 -27.77 -12.47 6.00
N PRO A 292 -27.89 -11.74 7.11
CA PRO A 292 -26.83 -10.99 7.81
C PRO A 292 -25.81 -11.88 8.50
N ASP A 293 -24.55 -11.42 8.60
CA ASP A 293 -23.52 -12.15 9.35
C ASP A 293 -23.91 -12.25 10.83
N GLN A 294 -23.92 -13.48 11.35
CA GLN A 294 -24.36 -13.81 12.70
C GLN A 294 -23.22 -14.29 13.62
N ASN A 295 -21.99 -14.25 13.13
CA ASN A 295 -20.82 -14.72 13.87
C ASN A 295 -19.75 -13.63 14.02
N ILE A 296 -20.19 -12.40 14.26
CA ILE A 296 -19.31 -11.26 14.43
C ILE A 296 -18.75 -11.22 15.85
N SER A 297 -17.44 -10.97 15.97
CA SER A 297 -16.78 -10.73 17.27
C SER A 297 -17.47 -9.60 18.03
N ARG A 298 -17.44 -9.63 19.36
CA ARG A 298 -17.93 -8.54 20.22
C ARG A 298 -17.12 -7.24 20.08
N LYS A 299 -15.99 -7.27 19.37
CA LYS A 299 -15.16 -6.11 19.04
C LYS A 299 -14.91 -6.00 17.53
N PRO A 300 -15.95 -5.76 16.72
CA PRO A 300 -15.79 -5.72 15.27
C PRO A 300 -15.07 -4.44 14.83
N SER A 301 -14.40 -4.48 13.68
CA SER A 301 -14.23 -3.29 12.85
C SER A 301 -15.45 -3.18 11.97
N ILE A 302 -15.95 -1.97 11.79
CA ILE A 302 -16.96 -1.69 10.78
C ILE A 302 -16.22 -0.99 9.65
N GLU A 303 -16.05 -1.65 8.52
CA GLU A 303 -15.35 -1.11 7.36
C GLU A 303 -16.34 -0.76 6.27
N VAL A 304 -16.12 0.38 5.61
CA VAL A 304 -16.92 0.84 4.49
C VAL A 304 -15.98 1.34 3.41
N SER A 305 -16.10 0.78 2.21
CA SER A 305 -15.38 1.24 1.02
C SER A 305 -16.37 1.83 0.02
N PHE A 306 -15.94 2.86 -0.70
CA PHE A 306 -16.71 3.61 -1.67
C PHE A 306 -16.15 3.43 -3.08
N SER A 307 -16.89 3.91 -4.09
CA SER A 307 -16.49 3.97 -5.49
C SER A 307 -15.25 4.85 -5.71
N GLU A 308 -15.04 5.80 -4.81
CA GLU A 308 -14.07 6.88 -4.93
C GLU A 308 -13.60 7.41 -3.56
N ALA A 309 -12.72 8.40 -3.58
CA ALA A 309 -12.19 9.01 -2.37
C ALA A 309 -13.25 9.86 -1.66
N ILE A 310 -13.41 9.62 -0.37
CA ILE A 310 -14.36 10.35 0.48
C ILE A 310 -13.67 11.40 1.35
N ASP A 311 -14.42 12.43 1.71
CA ASP A 311 -14.02 13.47 2.64
C ASP A 311 -14.18 13.01 4.09
N MET A 312 -13.05 12.78 4.76
CA MET A 312 -13.02 12.32 6.16
C MET A 312 -13.67 13.31 7.14
N THR A 313 -13.85 14.57 6.76
CA THR A 313 -14.55 15.56 7.60
C THR A 313 -16.06 15.33 7.67
N THR A 314 -16.61 14.48 6.79
CA THR A 314 -17.99 13.99 6.85
C THR A 314 -18.13 12.63 7.56
N VAL A 315 -17.00 12.03 7.95
CA VAL A 315 -16.95 10.72 8.62
C VAL A 315 -16.72 10.89 10.12
N SER A 316 -15.72 11.69 10.51
CA SER A 316 -15.34 11.88 11.92
C SER A 316 -15.28 13.35 12.35
N ASP A 317 -15.47 13.56 13.65
CA ASP A 317 -15.26 14.86 14.30
C ASP A 317 -13.79 15.05 14.74
N GLU A 318 -13.49 16.20 15.36
CA GLU A 318 -12.14 16.55 15.85
C GLU A 318 -11.67 15.66 17.01
N SER A 319 -12.60 14.98 17.71
CA SER A 319 -12.27 14.01 18.76
C SER A 319 -12.05 12.60 18.22
N ASN A 320 -12.09 12.43 16.89
CA ASN A 320 -12.09 11.16 16.20
C ASN A 320 -13.27 10.25 16.56
N TYR A 321 -14.45 10.82 16.77
CA TYR A 321 -15.70 10.05 16.87
C TYR A 321 -16.43 10.09 15.54
N PRO A 322 -17.21 9.04 15.19
CA PRO A 322 -18.12 9.12 14.07
C PRO A 322 -19.09 10.29 14.22
N ILE A 323 -19.35 11.02 13.14
CA ILE A 323 -20.36 12.09 13.11
C ILE A 323 -21.72 11.43 13.22
N ASN A 324 -22.41 11.60 14.35
CA ASN A 324 -23.63 10.88 14.70
C ASN A 324 -24.82 11.13 13.75
N THR A 325 -24.81 12.21 12.96
CA THR A 325 -25.82 12.46 11.92
C THR A 325 -25.57 11.68 10.64
N ASN A 326 -24.33 11.21 10.44
CA ASN A 326 -23.89 10.54 9.23
C ASN A 326 -23.68 9.05 9.48
N ILE A 327 -23.17 8.69 10.66
CA ILE A 327 -22.84 7.32 11.01
C ILE A 327 -23.24 7.04 12.46
N TRP A 328 -24.09 6.03 12.66
CA TRP A 328 -24.45 5.55 13.98
C TRP A 328 -24.72 4.04 13.96
N LEU A 329 -24.58 3.42 15.14
CA LEU A 329 -24.85 2.01 15.36
C LEU A 329 -26.02 1.87 16.32
N THR A 330 -27.01 1.06 15.94
CA THR A 330 -28.22 0.86 16.74
C THR A 330 -28.35 -0.58 17.17
N GLN A 331 -28.60 -0.82 18.45
CA GLN A 331 -28.98 -2.13 18.97
C GLN A 331 -30.43 -2.44 18.60
N LEU A 332 -30.70 -3.68 18.20
CA LEU A 332 -32.02 -4.17 17.82
C LEU A 332 -32.54 -5.24 18.79
N ASP A 333 -33.87 -5.40 18.87
CA ASP A 333 -34.51 -6.48 19.63
C ASP A 333 -34.51 -7.85 18.91
N GLY A 334 -33.99 -7.88 17.69
CA GLY A 334 -33.84 -9.07 16.84
C GLY A 334 -33.45 -8.70 15.40
N SER A 335 -33.34 -9.70 14.52
CA SER A 335 -33.11 -9.49 13.09
C SER A 335 -34.31 -8.79 12.44
N GLY A 336 -34.06 -7.69 11.72
CA GLY A 336 -35.10 -6.82 11.19
C GLY A 336 -36.00 -6.23 12.28
N GLY A 337 -35.52 -6.24 13.53
CA GLY A 337 -36.25 -5.86 14.72
C GLY A 337 -36.43 -4.35 14.88
N ALA A 338 -37.08 -3.98 15.98
CA ALA A 338 -37.20 -2.59 16.39
C ALA A 338 -35.87 -2.10 17.00
N GLU A 339 -35.57 -0.82 16.79
CA GLU A 339 -34.45 -0.15 17.41
C GLU A 339 -34.67 -0.02 18.92
N VAL A 340 -33.70 -0.50 19.68
CA VAL A 340 -33.70 -0.48 21.15
C VAL A 340 -32.97 0.75 21.65
N GLU A 341 -31.73 0.94 21.19
CA GLU A 341 -30.84 1.99 21.65
C GLU A 341 -29.81 2.34 20.57
N ILE A 342 -29.58 3.63 20.33
CA ILE A 342 -28.46 4.11 19.53
C ILE A 342 -27.23 4.16 20.45
N LEU A 343 -26.15 3.49 20.06
CA LEU A 343 -24.93 3.45 20.84
C LEU A 343 -24.28 4.84 20.86
N ALA A 344 -23.71 5.21 22.00
CA ALA A 344 -22.99 6.47 22.15
C ALA A 344 -21.80 6.51 21.17
N ASN A 345 -21.59 7.63 20.49
CA ASN A 345 -20.56 7.74 19.46
C ASN A 345 -19.13 7.77 20.03
N ASP A 346 -18.98 8.18 21.29
CA ASP A 346 -17.70 8.31 21.99
C ASP A 346 -17.04 6.96 22.34
N ILE A 347 -17.79 5.85 22.23
CA ILE A 347 -17.23 4.50 22.37
C ILE A 347 -16.52 4.03 21.09
N PHE A 348 -16.61 4.80 20.00
CA PHE A 348 -16.03 4.46 18.71
C PHE A 348 -14.85 5.38 18.35
N GLU A 349 -14.00 4.91 17.44
CA GLU A 349 -12.98 5.70 16.77
C GLU A 349 -12.94 5.39 15.28
N VAL A 350 -12.44 6.34 14.48
CA VAL A 350 -12.40 6.22 13.02
C VAL A 350 -10.96 6.13 12.53
N ASP A 351 -10.69 5.21 11.61
CA ASP A 351 -9.49 5.20 10.78
C ASP A 351 -9.85 5.60 9.36
N ALA A 352 -9.08 6.53 8.80
CA ALA A 352 -9.12 6.78 7.37
C ALA A 352 -8.56 5.56 6.60
N LYS A 353 -9.27 5.17 5.54
CA LYS A 353 -8.81 4.18 4.57
C LYS A 353 -8.79 4.78 3.17
N SER A 354 -8.13 4.11 2.25
CA SER A 354 -8.26 4.49 0.84
C SER A 354 -9.69 4.26 0.38
N LYS A 355 -10.31 5.28 -0.22
CA LYS A 355 -11.70 5.27 -0.69
C LYS A 355 -12.69 4.78 0.39
N GLY A 356 -12.49 5.13 1.66
CA GLY A 356 -13.35 4.63 2.71
C GLY A 356 -12.86 4.90 4.11
N PHE A 357 -13.49 4.25 5.08
CA PHE A 357 -13.16 4.37 6.48
C PHE A 357 -13.32 3.04 7.20
N ARG A 358 -12.76 2.98 8.41
CA ARG A 358 -13.02 1.94 9.39
C ARG A 358 -13.47 2.59 10.70
N ILE A 359 -14.44 1.97 11.36
CA ILE A 359 -14.83 2.30 12.74
C ILE A 359 -14.41 1.16 13.65
N ARG A 360 -13.78 1.48 14.78
CA ARG A 360 -13.39 0.53 15.83
C ARG A 360 -14.03 0.94 17.15
N LEU A 361 -14.19 -0.02 18.05
CA LEU A 361 -14.53 0.28 19.44
C LEU A 361 -13.28 0.71 20.20
N ARG A 362 -13.35 1.86 20.87
CA ARG A 362 -12.32 2.32 21.79
C ARG A 362 -12.23 1.40 22.98
N ASP A 363 -11.02 1.20 23.49
CA ASP A 363 -10.83 0.41 24.69
C ASP A 363 -11.48 1.05 25.92
N PRO A 364 -12.07 0.25 26.83
CA PRO A 364 -12.21 -1.21 26.82
C PRO A 364 -13.60 -1.68 26.34
N ASN A 365 -14.26 -0.92 25.46
CA ASN A 365 -15.64 -1.17 25.06
C ASN A 365 -15.79 -2.46 24.25
N LEU A 366 -16.89 -3.18 24.49
CA LEU A 366 -17.31 -4.38 23.78
C LEU A 366 -18.81 -4.32 23.52
N LEU A 367 -19.26 -4.84 22.38
CA LEU A 367 -20.67 -5.07 22.12
C LEU A 367 -21.23 -6.19 23.01
N GLU A 368 -22.55 -6.20 23.18
CA GLU A 368 -23.26 -7.25 23.92
C GLU A 368 -23.23 -8.57 23.13
N PRO A 369 -23.15 -9.74 23.80
CA PRO A 369 -23.13 -11.03 23.12
C PRO A 369 -24.49 -11.37 22.51
N PHE A 370 -24.51 -12.11 21.41
CA PHE A 370 -25.75 -12.58 20.73
C PHE A 370 -26.74 -11.48 20.38
N THR A 371 -26.25 -10.27 20.17
CA THR A 371 -27.07 -9.05 20.03
C THR A 371 -27.05 -8.57 18.59
N TRP A 372 -28.22 -8.16 18.11
CA TRP A 372 -28.39 -7.61 16.77
C TRP A 372 -28.06 -6.13 16.76
N TYR A 373 -27.29 -5.70 15.76
CA TYR A 373 -26.94 -4.31 15.53
C TYR A 373 -27.24 -3.93 14.08
N ARG A 374 -27.62 -2.67 13.86
CA ARG A 374 -27.76 -2.04 12.54
C ARG A 374 -26.78 -0.89 12.41
N VAL A 375 -25.94 -0.95 11.38
CA VAL A 375 -25.09 0.17 10.97
C VAL A 375 -25.91 1.06 10.05
N HIS A 376 -25.83 2.37 10.26
CA HIS A 376 -26.41 3.37 9.38
C HIS A 376 -25.28 4.25 8.82
N VAL A 377 -25.28 4.49 7.51
CA VAL A 377 -24.34 5.40 6.84
C VAL A 377 -25.13 6.29 5.88
N GLU A 378 -25.03 7.60 6.08
CA GLU A 378 -25.70 8.65 5.30
C GLU A 378 -24.79 9.87 5.21
N GLY A 379 -24.97 10.70 4.18
CA GLY A 379 -24.42 12.06 4.15
C GLY A 379 -22.90 12.13 4.02
N ILE A 380 -22.23 11.02 3.72
CA ILE A 380 -20.81 10.99 3.37
C ILE A 380 -20.61 11.69 2.04
N GLN A 381 -19.63 12.58 1.97
CA GLN A 381 -19.29 13.32 0.76
C GLN A 381 -17.99 12.80 0.14
N ASP A 382 -17.86 12.92 -1.16
CA ASP A 382 -16.57 12.80 -1.87
C ASP A 382 -15.69 14.04 -1.61
N LEU A 383 -14.48 14.06 -2.18
CA LEU A 383 -13.59 15.22 -2.09
C LEU A 383 -14.03 16.41 -2.96
N CYS A 384 -15.11 16.28 -3.73
CA CYS A 384 -15.74 17.33 -4.53
C CYS A 384 -17.10 17.80 -3.98
N LEU A 385 -17.43 17.41 -2.75
CA LEU A 385 -18.64 17.76 -2.00
C LEU A 385 -19.95 17.13 -2.52
N ASN A 386 -19.89 16.11 -3.38
CA ASN A 386 -21.06 15.33 -3.75
C ASN A 386 -21.39 14.36 -2.61
N ALA A 387 -22.61 14.46 -2.07
CA ALA A 387 -23.08 13.59 -1.00
C ALA A 387 -23.64 12.28 -1.58
N MET A 388 -23.34 11.16 -0.92
CA MET A 388 -23.93 9.85 -1.21
C MET A 388 -25.46 9.90 -1.24
N ASP A 389 -26.08 9.02 -2.05
CA ASP A 389 -27.54 8.98 -2.18
C ASP A 389 -28.20 8.20 -1.04
N GLY A 390 -28.95 8.91 -0.21
CA GLY A 390 -29.76 8.34 0.87
C GLY A 390 -28.96 7.66 1.98
N VAL A 391 -29.68 6.89 2.78
CA VAL A 391 -29.12 6.08 3.87
C VAL A 391 -28.88 4.65 3.38
N VAL A 392 -27.72 4.09 3.73
CA VAL A 392 -27.41 2.67 3.57
C VAL A 392 -27.37 2.03 4.96
N GLU A 393 -28.12 0.95 5.11
CA GLU A 393 -28.25 0.24 6.37
C GLU A 393 -27.97 -1.25 6.19
N TRP A 394 -27.26 -1.84 7.15
CA TRP A 394 -27.11 -3.29 7.21
C TRP A 394 -27.01 -3.78 8.63
N GLU A 395 -27.39 -5.04 8.84
CA GLU A 395 -27.41 -5.66 10.14
C GLU A 395 -26.28 -6.68 10.30
N PHE A 396 -25.93 -6.95 11.56
CA PHE A 396 -25.13 -8.11 11.94
C PHE A 396 -25.50 -8.55 13.36
N GLN A 397 -25.18 -9.79 13.70
CA GLN A 397 -25.30 -10.31 15.07
C GLN A 397 -23.92 -10.66 15.62
N THR A 398 -23.67 -10.24 16.86
CA THR A 398 -22.49 -10.63 17.60
C THR A 398 -22.58 -12.08 18.09
N ASN A 399 -21.46 -12.75 18.25
CA ASN A 399 -21.34 -14.01 18.99
C ASN A 399 -21.00 -13.75 20.48
N ASP A 400 -20.72 -14.80 21.26
CA ASP A 400 -20.25 -14.70 22.64
C ASP A 400 -18.72 -14.77 22.79
N GLN A 401 -18.00 -14.88 21.69
CA GLN A 401 -16.56 -15.03 21.72
C GLN A 401 -15.92 -13.68 22.00
N ALA A 402 -15.22 -13.59 23.13
CA ALA A 402 -14.32 -12.47 23.37
C ALA A 402 -13.15 -12.54 22.36
N PRO A 403 -12.58 -11.39 21.98
CA PRO A 403 -11.33 -11.35 21.22
C PRO A 403 -10.24 -12.21 21.89
N GLY A 404 -9.57 -13.06 21.12
CA GLY A 404 -8.63 -14.03 21.65
C GLY A 404 -7.97 -14.91 20.59
N ILE A 405 -7.32 -15.98 21.05
CA ILE A 405 -6.67 -16.97 20.18
C ILE A 405 -7.64 -18.13 19.90
N ASN A 406 -7.83 -18.40 18.61
CA ASN A 406 -8.59 -19.53 18.10
C ASN A 406 -7.77 -20.82 18.08
N SER A 407 -6.52 -20.75 17.58
CA SER A 407 -5.62 -21.90 17.50
C SER A 407 -4.15 -21.48 17.46
N GLN A 408 -3.28 -22.40 17.82
CA GLN A 408 -1.83 -22.23 17.81
C GLN A 408 -1.13 -23.46 17.25
N TYR A 409 0.05 -23.25 16.67
CA TYR A 409 0.91 -24.26 16.10
C TYR A 409 2.38 -23.84 16.29
N PRO A 410 3.31 -24.77 16.55
CA PRO A 410 3.09 -26.20 16.77
C PRO A 410 2.65 -26.49 18.21
N THR A 411 2.15 -27.70 18.44
CA THR A 411 1.74 -28.16 19.78
C THR A 411 2.20 -29.59 20.03
N GLY A 412 2.50 -29.91 21.30
CA GLY A 412 2.84 -31.27 21.73
C GLY A 412 4.33 -31.59 21.64
N ALA A 413 4.64 -32.88 21.48
CA ALA A 413 6.00 -33.41 21.46
C ALA A 413 6.35 -34.00 20.09
N GLN A 414 7.64 -34.11 19.80
CA GLN A 414 8.16 -34.63 18.53
C GLN A 414 7.77 -33.76 17.31
N VAL A 415 7.74 -32.44 17.50
CA VAL A 415 7.53 -31.48 16.42
C VAL A 415 8.79 -31.41 15.55
N CYS A 416 8.64 -31.27 14.24
CA CYS A 416 9.82 -31.22 13.39
C CYS A 416 10.60 -29.92 13.52
N PRO A 417 11.94 -29.98 13.55
CA PRO A 417 12.80 -28.79 13.63
C PRO A 417 12.54 -27.72 12.55
N ASP A 418 12.00 -28.09 11.40
CA ASP A 418 11.66 -27.20 10.28
C ASP A 418 10.23 -26.60 10.37
N THR A 419 9.61 -26.67 11.55
CA THR A 419 8.27 -26.12 11.77
C THR A 419 8.26 -24.59 11.76
N ASP A 420 7.18 -24.02 11.23
CA ASP A 420 6.80 -22.65 11.52
C ASP A 420 6.09 -22.55 12.88
N ILE A 421 5.96 -21.33 13.38
CA ILE A 421 5.24 -21.00 14.62
C ILE A 421 4.09 -20.08 14.23
N THR A 422 2.86 -20.53 14.42
CA THR A 422 1.66 -19.83 13.95
C THR A 422 0.67 -19.65 15.10
N VAL A 423 0.07 -18.46 15.17
CA VAL A 423 -1.11 -18.18 15.99
C VAL A 423 -2.24 -17.69 15.10
N VAL A 424 -3.44 -18.16 15.39
CA VAL A 424 -4.69 -17.73 14.76
C VAL A 424 -5.54 -17.06 15.80
N PHE A 425 -5.96 -15.83 15.53
CA PHE A 425 -6.90 -15.09 16.34
C PHE A 425 -8.34 -15.35 15.90
N ASN A 426 -9.28 -15.36 16.85
CA ASN A 426 -10.72 -15.45 16.57
C ASN A 426 -11.35 -14.08 16.27
N THR A 427 -10.54 -13.03 16.32
CA THR A 427 -10.91 -11.64 16.09
C THR A 427 -9.94 -11.03 15.10
N GLN A 428 -10.30 -9.87 14.54
CA GLN A 428 -9.36 -9.09 13.75
C GLN A 428 -8.14 -8.65 14.57
N MET A 429 -6.98 -8.56 13.92
CA MET A 429 -5.76 -7.98 14.50
C MET A 429 -5.20 -6.88 13.61
N TYR A 430 -6.07 -6.20 12.85
CA TYR A 430 -5.63 -5.07 12.04
C TYR A 430 -5.07 -3.97 12.95
N ASP A 431 -3.85 -3.54 12.64
CA ASP A 431 -3.10 -2.51 13.37
C ASP A 431 -2.73 -2.84 14.83
N ASN A 432 -3.16 -3.98 15.36
CA ASN A 432 -2.70 -4.44 16.67
C ASN A 432 -1.22 -4.84 16.63
N LEU A 433 -0.49 -4.49 17.69
CA LEU A 433 0.86 -4.98 17.92
C LEU A 433 0.77 -6.45 18.32
N VAL A 434 1.54 -7.30 17.64
CA VAL A 434 1.72 -8.70 17.98
C VAL A 434 3.21 -8.95 18.16
N ARG A 435 3.59 -9.38 19.36
CA ARG A 435 4.96 -9.74 19.73
C ARG A 435 5.01 -11.22 20.04
N PHE A 436 5.96 -11.93 19.43
CA PHE A 436 6.28 -13.30 19.85
C PHE A 436 7.59 -13.27 20.64
N GLU A 437 7.59 -14.00 21.74
CA GLU A 437 8.75 -14.32 22.56
C GLU A 437 8.93 -15.83 22.53
N ILE A 438 9.92 -16.28 21.78
CA ILE A 438 10.26 -17.70 21.61
C ILE A 438 11.46 -17.97 22.48
N THR A 439 11.30 -18.80 23.51
CA THR A 439 12.34 -19.14 24.47
C THR A 439 12.62 -20.63 24.42
N GLY A 440 13.85 -21.02 24.11
CA GLY A 440 14.30 -22.42 24.14
C GLY A 440 15.82 -22.48 24.15
N ALA A 441 16.39 -23.37 23.34
CA ALA A 441 17.85 -23.39 23.13
C ALA A 441 18.36 -22.10 22.46
N ASP A 442 17.52 -21.49 21.63
CA ASP A 442 17.68 -20.16 21.07
C ASP A 442 16.53 -19.28 21.55
N THR A 443 16.78 -17.97 21.69
CA THR A 443 15.74 -17.00 22.07
C THR A 443 15.52 -16.01 20.93
N PHE A 444 14.27 -15.91 20.49
CA PHE A 444 13.85 -14.97 19.47
C PHE A 444 12.78 -14.05 20.06
N THR A 445 12.90 -12.75 19.82
CA THR A 445 11.87 -11.79 20.16
C THR A 445 11.70 -10.84 19.00
N PHE A 446 10.47 -10.73 18.53
CA PHE A 446 10.12 -9.80 17.48
C PHE A 446 8.68 -9.34 17.67
N GLU A 447 8.40 -8.16 17.16
CA GLU A 447 7.09 -7.55 17.22
C GLU A 447 6.75 -6.88 15.89
N MET A 448 5.46 -6.78 15.61
CA MET A 448 4.98 -6.05 14.45
C MET A 448 3.53 -5.61 14.59
N ARG A 449 3.18 -4.57 13.86
CA ARG A 449 1.79 -4.21 13.55
C ARG A 449 1.49 -4.59 12.12
N ALA A 450 0.34 -5.21 11.87
CA ALA A 450 -0.02 -5.63 10.50
C ALA A 450 -0.12 -4.44 9.52
N SER A 451 -0.47 -3.25 10.02
CA SER A 451 -0.57 -2.01 9.24
C SER A 451 0.77 -1.49 8.70
N GLU A 452 1.89 -2.04 9.15
CA GLU A 452 3.24 -1.74 8.67
C GLU A 452 3.60 -2.46 7.37
N LEU A 453 2.84 -3.48 6.97
CA LEU A 453 3.16 -4.38 5.86
C LEU A 453 2.56 -3.87 4.53
N SER A 454 3.37 -3.87 3.47
CA SER A 454 2.89 -3.80 2.08
C SER A 454 2.67 -5.22 1.54
N ALA A 455 1.67 -5.47 0.70
CA ALA A 455 1.48 -6.80 0.10
C ALA A 455 2.65 -7.19 -0.83
N PRO A 456 3.15 -8.46 -0.81
CA PRO A 456 2.76 -9.57 0.06
C PRO A 456 3.15 -9.32 1.54
N TYR A 457 2.25 -9.68 2.46
CA TYR A 457 2.30 -9.30 3.88
C TYR A 457 3.35 -10.09 4.69
N GLU A 458 4.62 -9.83 4.42
CA GLU A 458 5.74 -10.44 5.14
C GLU A 458 6.85 -9.43 5.44
N LYS A 459 7.60 -9.69 6.51
CA LYS A 459 8.71 -8.86 6.97
C LYS A 459 9.84 -9.75 7.45
N GLU A 460 11.03 -9.55 6.92
CA GLU A 460 12.25 -10.17 7.44
C GLU A 460 12.53 -9.61 8.84
N VAL A 461 12.80 -10.51 9.79
CA VAL A 461 13.17 -10.18 11.17
C VAL A 461 14.43 -10.97 11.55
N LEU A 462 15.05 -10.64 12.67
CA LEU A 462 16.24 -11.36 13.10
C LEU A 462 15.90 -12.83 13.38
N GLY A 463 16.46 -13.74 12.57
CA GLY A 463 16.32 -15.19 12.74
C GLY A 463 15.14 -15.82 12.01
N GLY A 464 14.41 -15.08 11.17
CA GLY A 464 13.33 -15.63 10.37
C GLY A 464 12.55 -14.60 9.57
N THR A 465 11.49 -15.07 8.92
CA THR A 465 10.50 -14.24 8.24
C THR A 465 9.19 -14.29 9.00
N PHE A 466 8.57 -13.14 9.22
CA PHE A 466 7.25 -13.07 9.83
C PHE A 466 6.19 -12.71 8.79
N LYS A 467 5.13 -13.50 8.74
CA LYS A 467 4.06 -13.45 7.75
C LYS A 467 2.73 -13.20 8.43
N VAL A 468 1.87 -12.42 7.79
CA VAL A 468 0.52 -12.13 8.27
C VAL A 468 -0.48 -12.46 7.17
N ALA A 469 -1.56 -13.14 7.51
CA ALA A 469 -2.56 -13.57 6.55
C ALA A 469 -3.97 -13.61 7.15
N ASP A 470 -4.96 -13.81 6.28
CA ASP A 470 -6.35 -14.03 6.64
C ASP A 470 -6.81 -15.46 6.36
N PHE A 471 -7.87 -15.88 7.06
CA PHE A 471 -8.61 -17.11 6.72
C PHE A 471 -9.37 -16.90 5.41
N SER A 472 -8.73 -17.24 4.29
CA SER A 472 -9.38 -17.50 2.99
C SER A 472 -10.27 -16.39 2.42
N ASP A 473 -9.88 -15.12 2.49
CA ASP A 473 -10.56 -14.02 1.78
C ASP A 473 -9.54 -13.00 1.22
N PRO A 474 -9.46 -12.78 -0.10
CA PRO A 474 -8.60 -11.76 -0.69
C PRO A 474 -9.16 -10.32 -0.60
N VAL A 475 -10.38 -10.12 -0.10
CA VAL A 475 -11.09 -8.82 -0.14
C VAL A 475 -11.10 -8.09 1.21
N ASN A 476 -10.95 -8.81 2.33
CA ASN A 476 -11.09 -8.25 3.67
C ASN A 476 -9.83 -8.46 4.52
N ASN A 477 -8.99 -7.41 4.62
CA ASN A 477 -7.73 -7.41 5.37
C ASN A 477 -7.98 -7.28 6.89
N HIS A 478 -8.49 -8.32 7.54
CA HIS A 478 -8.70 -8.32 9.00
C HIS A 478 -7.61 -9.06 9.78
N PHE A 479 -6.56 -9.51 9.09
CA PHE A 479 -5.35 -10.17 9.59
C PHE A 479 -5.57 -11.02 10.84
N ARG A 480 -5.88 -12.30 10.65
CA ARG A 480 -6.13 -13.25 11.76
C ARG A 480 -5.01 -14.26 12.00
N ILE A 481 -4.10 -14.43 11.05
CA ILE A 481 -3.05 -15.45 11.09
C ILE A 481 -1.70 -14.74 11.14
N PHE A 482 -0.91 -15.06 12.15
CA PHE A 482 0.43 -14.53 12.35
C PHE A 482 1.39 -15.71 12.44
N THR A 483 2.38 -15.75 11.54
CA THR A 483 3.28 -16.89 11.36
C THR A 483 4.73 -16.43 11.36
N PHE A 484 5.55 -17.04 12.20
CA PHE A 484 7.00 -16.90 12.17
C PHE A 484 7.63 -18.14 11.54
N ASP A 485 8.41 -17.91 10.50
CA ASP A 485 9.15 -18.91 9.72
C ASP A 485 10.65 -18.74 10.01
N PRO A 486 11.26 -19.58 10.86
CA PRO A 486 12.68 -19.45 11.22
C PRO A 486 13.62 -19.60 10.01
N ASP A 487 14.69 -18.80 9.94
CA ASP A 487 15.67 -18.88 8.84
C ASP A 487 16.44 -20.21 8.84
N ASN A 488 16.58 -20.81 10.03
CA ASN A 488 17.22 -22.08 10.25
C ASN A 488 16.30 -22.97 11.07
N ASN A 489 16.38 -24.28 10.83
CA ASN A 489 15.69 -25.26 11.66
C ASN A 489 15.99 -25.02 13.14
N LEU A 490 14.95 -25.14 13.97
CA LEU A 490 15.06 -25.12 15.41
C LEU A 490 16.01 -26.24 15.89
N GLN A 491 16.59 -26.08 17.07
CA GLN A 491 17.43 -27.14 17.63
C GLN A 491 16.57 -28.38 17.89
N SER A 492 17.09 -29.54 17.51
CA SER A 492 16.43 -30.82 17.74
C SER A 492 16.44 -31.18 19.23
N GLU A 493 15.47 -32.00 19.64
CA GLU A 493 15.35 -32.49 21.03
C GLU A 493 15.38 -31.37 22.08
N SER A 494 14.80 -30.22 21.75
CA SER A 494 14.81 -29.02 22.56
C SER A 494 13.40 -28.61 22.96
N ASP A 495 13.27 -28.10 24.19
CA ASP A 495 12.04 -27.53 24.70
C ASP A 495 11.95 -26.07 24.25
N TYR A 496 10.79 -25.69 23.70
CA TYR A 496 10.48 -24.33 23.33
C TYR A 496 9.20 -23.87 24.03
N GLN A 497 9.24 -22.64 24.54
CA GLN A 497 8.11 -21.89 25.06
C GLN A 497 7.85 -20.70 24.13
N ILE A 498 6.60 -20.54 23.71
CA ILE A 498 6.16 -19.42 22.89
C ILE A 498 5.20 -18.59 23.72
N THR A 499 5.51 -17.30 23.85
CA THR A 499 4.61 -16.31 24.43
C THR A 499 4.24 -15.30 23.37
N VAL A 500 2.94 -15.16 23.13
CA VAL A 500 2.36 -14.13 22.26
C VAL A 500 1.81 -13.02 23.16
N LEU A 501 2.34 -11.81 22.98
CA LEU A 501 1.88 -10.60 23.65
C LEU A 501 1.26 -9.67 22.62
N THR A 502 0.16 -9.01 22.96
CA THR A 502 -0.50 -8.06 22.08
C THR A 502 -0.97 -6.82 22.83
N ASP A 503 -1.31 -5.76 22.09
CA ASP A 503 -2.03 -4.60 22.63
C ASP A 503 -3.55 -4.71 22.49
N LEU A 504 -4.07 -5.88 22.14
CA LEU A 504 -5.51 -6.12 22.03
C LEU A 504 -6.14 -6.23 23.42
N VAL A 505 -7.02 -5.29 23.79
CA VAL A 505 -7.88 -5.40 24.97
C VAL A 505 -9.03 -6.38 24.72
N ILE A 506 -9.17 -7.39 25.60
CA ILE A 506 -10.12 -8.51 25.46
C ILE A 506 -11.33 -8.45 26.39
N ASP A 507 -11.31 -7.57 27.40
CA ASP A 507 -12.38 -7.43 28.37
C ASP A 507 -12.56 -5.97 28.82
N GLN A 508 -13.67 -5.72 29.53
CA GLN A 508 -14.00 -4.41 30.07
C GLN A 508 -13.04 -3.95 31.19
N GLN A 509 -12.16 -4.81 31.69
CA GLN A 509 -11.15 -4.47 32.69
C GLN A 509 -9.88 -3.92 32.05
N GLY A 510 -9.78 -3.93 30.71
CA GLY A 510 -8.58 -3.48 30.01
C GLY A 510 -7.49 -4.55 29.93
N THR A 511 -7.83 -5.83 30.14
CA THR A 511 -6.84 -6.91 30.06
C THR A 511 -6.33 -7.03 28.63
N LEU A 512 -5.01 -7.00 28.45
CA LEU A 512 -4.36 -7.24 27.17
C LEU A 512 -4.27 -8.75 26.89
N LEU A 513 -4.49 -9.15 25.63
CA LEU A 513 -4.33 -10.54 25.21
C LEU A 513 -2.86 -10.96 25.32
N SER A 514 -2.62 -11.95 26.16
CA SER A 514 -1.36 -12.66 26.32
C SER A 514 -1.63 -14.17 26.34
N HIS A 515 -0.79 -14.94 25.67
CA HIS A 515 -0.93 -16.39 25.61
C HIS A 515 0.41 -17.09 25.53
N THR A 516 0.55 -18.18 26.28
CA THR A 516 1.78 -18.96 26.32
C THR A 516 1.49 -20.44 26.10
N TRP A 517 2.28 -21.09 25.25
CA TRP A 517 2.28 -22.55 25.09
C TRP A 517 3.70 -23.09 24.92
N ASN A 518 3.85 -24.41 25.06
CA ASN A 518 5.13 -25.09 24.91
C ASN A 518 5.04 -26.22 23.88
N PHE A 519 6.15 -26.55 23.25
CA PHE A 519 6.32 -27.75 22.43
C PHE A 519 7.76 -28.26 22.51
N THR A 520 7.98 -29.50 22.06
CA THR A 520 9.32 -30.09 22.01
C THR A 520 9.65 -30.60 20.61
N THR A 521 10.87 -30.32 20.15
CA THR A 521 11.34 -30.73 18.82
C THR A 521 11.81 -32.18 18.82
N ALA A 522 11.59 -32.88 17.71
CA ALA A 522 12.10 -34.23 17.46
C ALA A 522 13.55 -34.19 16.96
N THR A 523 14.16 -35.37 16.88
CA THR A 523 15.32 -35.56 16.00
C THR A 523 14.88 -35.46 14.53
N PRO A 524 15.75 -35.01 13.61
CA PRO A 524 15.43 -34.99 12.19
C PRO A 524 15.07 -36.38 11.65
N GLU A 525 15.63 -37.44 12.24
CA GLU A 525 15.35 -38.83 11.90
C GLU A 525 13.90 -39.24 12.19
N ASN A 526 13.31 -38.74 13.28
CA ASN A 526 11.91 -38.99 13.64
C ASN A 526 10.93 -38.17 12.79
N CYS A 527 11.43 -37.15 12.09
CA CYS A 527 10.68 -36.34 11.14
C CYS A 527 10.68 -36.89 9.71
N LEU A 528 11.53 -37.88 9.45
CA LEU A 528 11.49 -38.64 8.21
C LEU A 528 10.24 -39.52 8.21
N CYS A 529 9.16 -39.08 7.56
CA CYS A 529 8.11 -40.02 7.20
C CYS A 529 8.71 -41.04 6.23
N SER A 530 8.73 -42.32 6.66
CA SER A 530 9.17 -43.42 5.80
C SER A 530 8.35 -43.39 4.50
N PRO A 531 8.98 -43.27 3.32
CA PRO A 531 8.25 -43.15 2.08
C PRO A 531 7.47 -44.45 1.87
N TRP A 532 6.18 -44.32 1.62
CA TRP A 532 5.32 -45.47 1.33
C TRP A 532 4.56 -45.24 0.03
N ILE A 533 4.56 -46.28 -0.79
CA ILE A 533 3.87 -46.27 -2.08
C ILE A 533 2.38 -46.40 -1.79
N SER A 534 1.61 -45.39 -2.19
CA SER A 534 0.16 -45.41 -2.05
C SER A 534 -0.50 -46.24 -3.15
N TYR A 535 -0.03 -46.15 -4.40
CA TYR A 535 -0.40 -47.08 -5.48
C TYR A 535 0.53 -46.98 -6.70
N LEU A 536 0.40 -47.95 -7.62
CA LEU A 536 1.14 -48.05 -8.88
C LEU A 536 0.20 -47.85 -10.07
N GLN A 537 0.61 -47.10 -11.10
CA GLN A 537 -0.16 -46.92 -12.33
C GLN A 537 0.67 -47.19 -13.60
N PRO A 538 0.29 -48.18 -14.43
CA PRO A 538 -0.72 -49.20 -14.17
C PRO A 538 -0.28 -50.16 -13.05
N ALA A 539 -1.23 -50.84 -12.40
CA ALA A 539 -0.93 -51.77 -11.30
C ALA A 539 -0.09 -52.99 -11.75
N GLN A 540 -0.06 -53.29 -13.05
CA GLN A 540 0.74 -54.33 -13.71
C GLN A 540 1.10 -53.88 -15.14
N GLY A 541 2.24 -54.31 -15.68
CA GLY A 541 2.69 -53.96 -17.03
C GLY A 541 3.67 -54.97 -17.62
N SER A 542 3.86 -54.89 -18.94
CA SER A 542 4.78 -55.74 -19.71
C SER A 542 6.24 -55.39 -19.42
N LYS A 543 7.18 -56.32 -19.67
CA LYS A 543 8.62 -56.03 -19.55
C LYS A 543 9.02 -54.87 -20.48
N GLY A 544 9.43 -53.73 -19.91
CA GLY A 544 9.81 -52.51 -20.62
C GLY A 544 8.76 -51.39 -20.65
N GLU A 545 7.60 -51.60 -20.02
CA GLU A 545 6.53 -50.61 -19.90
C GLU A 545 6.76 -49.67 -18.70
N CYS A 546 6.44 -48.38 -18.87
CA CYS A 546 6.60 -47.38 -17.80
C CYS A 546 5.51 -47.56 -16.73
N ILE A 547 5.91 -47.55 -15.46
CA ILE A 547 5.00 -47.49 -14.31
C ILE A 547 5.22 -46.17 -13.58
N THR A 548 4.13 -45.50 -13.22
CA THR A 548 4.14 -44.33 -12.34
C THR A 548 3.93 -44.78 -10.90
N LEU A 549 4.85 -44.37 -10.02
CA LEU A 549 4.76 -44.58 -8.58
C LEU A 549 4.06 -43.39 -7.94
N HIS A 550 2.98 -43.65 -7.21
CA HIS A 550 2.33 -42.65 -6.37
C HIS A 550 2.62 -42.99 -4.90
N GLY A 551 2.93 -41.99 -4.11
CA GLY A 551 3.19 -42.15 -2.68
C GLY A 551 3.38 -40.81 -1.98
N GLN A 552 3.40 -40.84 -0.66
CA GLN A 552 3.64 -39.66 0.17
C GLN A 552 5.09 -39.61 0.64
N CYS A 553 5.61 -38.42 0.91
CA CYS A 553 6.98 -38.20 1.41
C CYS A 553 8.13 -38.53 0.44
N PHE A 554 7.90 -38.47 -0.88
CA PHE A 554 8.93 -38.69 -1.91
C PHE A 554 9.61 -37.41 -2.43
N LYS A 555 9.27 -36.23 -1.90
CA LYS A 555 9.95 -34.98 -2.30
C LYS A 555 11.27 -34.89 -1.53
N GLY A 556 12.38 -35.14 -2.22
CA GLY A 556 13.71 -34.88 -1.67
C GLY A 556 13.91 -33.40 -1.36
N THR A 557 14.80 -33.09 -0.43
CA THR A 557 15.17 -31.72 -0.09
C THR A 557 16.13 -31.16 -1.15
N SER A 558 16.39 -29.85 -1.14
CA SER A 558 17.40 -29.22 -1.99
C SER A 558 18.82 -29.76 -1.72
N ALA A 559 19.08 -30.27 -0.50
CA ALA A 559 20.34 -30.89 -0.10
C ALA A 559 20.47 -32.37 -0.51
N GLN A 560 19.35 -33.08 -0.70
CA GLN A 560 19.29 -34.45 -1.24
C GLN A 560 18.05 -34.63 -2.12
N PRO A 561 18.12 -34.34 -3.42
CA PRO A 561 16.98 -34.53 -4.32
C PRO A 561 16.66 -36.03 -4.42
N ALA A 562 15.36 -36.34 -4.47
CA ALA A 562 14.92 -37.72 -4.62
C ALA A 562 15.37 -38.26 -5.98
N GLU A 563 16.38 -39.11 -5.99
CA GLU A 563 16.78 -39.82 -7.20
C GLU A 563 15.74 -40.91 -7.52
N PRO A 564 15.27 -41.02 -8.78
CA PRO A 564 14.38 -42.10 -9.16
C PRO A 564 15.12 -43.43 -9.05
N ILE A 565 14.62 -44.31 -8.17
CA ILE A 565 15.10 -45.70 -8.10
C ILE A 565 14.73 -46.38 -9.42
N LYS A 566 15.73 -46.60 -10.29
CA LYS A 566 15.61 -47.56 -11.38
C LYS A 566 15.71 -48.96 -10.78
N LEU A 567 14.57 -49.66 -10.71
CA LEU A 567 14.54 -51.11 -10.49
C LEU A 567 14.90 -51.86 -11.77
#